data_AF-A0A0C9UH36-F1
#
_entry.id   AF-A0A0C9UH36-F1
#
_cell.length_a   1.000
_cell.length_b   1.000
_cell.length_c   1.000
_cell.angle_alpha   90.00
_cell.angle_beta   90.00
_cell.angle_gamma   90.00
#
_symmetry.space_group_name_H-M   'P 1'
#
loop_
_entity.id
_entity.type
_entity.pdbx_description
1 polymer ?
#
loop_
_entity_poly.entity_id
_entity_poly.type
_entity_poly.pdbx_seq_one_letter_code
_entity_poly.pdbx_strand_id
1 'polypeptide(L)'
;TRLVVAAFHYVTHRAADAVCHLWCNPSPMDGSQPDLLISQVNEAGEVILRCAYNSKAAEQLNSWLTSFEGQFGQMSDITFDFFMHSLLLLYKEEREKDIK
;
A
#
# COMPACT_ATOMS: atom_id res chain seq x y z
N THR A 1 -2.42 -9.51 12.95
CA THR A 1 -2.92 -8.27 12.32
C THR A 1 -3.14 -8.57 10.85
N ARG A 2 -4.33 -8.30 10.29
CA ARG A 2 -4.60 -8.47 8.86
C ARG A 2 -4.15 -7.22 8.09
N LEU A 3 -3.60 -7.41 6.90
CA LEU A 3 -3.20 -6.35 5.99
C LEU A 3 -4.42 -5.85 5.23
N VAL A 4 -4.65 -4.53 5.27
CA VAL A 4 -5.67 -3.88 4.42
C VAL A 4 -5.09 -3.73 3.03
N VAL A 5 -5.74 -4.35 2.04
CA VAL A 5 -5.27 -4.38 0.65
C VAL A 5 -6.40 -3.98 -0.29
N ALA A 6 -6.07 -3.48 -1.47
CA ALA A 6 -7.07 -3.16 -2.49
C ALA A 6 -7.78 -4.43 -2.98
N ALA A 7 -9.01 -4.27 -3.50
CA ALA A 7 -9.83 -5.36 -4.01
C ALA A 7 -9.12 -6.16 -5.12
N PHE A 8 -8.36 -5.49 -6.00
CA PHE A 8 -7.53 -6.15 -7.02
C PHE A 8 -6.55 -7.15 -6.39
N HIS A 9 -5.75 -6.71 -5.41
CA HIS A 9 -4.77 -7.59 -4.75
C HIS A 9 -5.46 -8.78 -4.06
N TYR A 10 -6.57 -8.53 -3.37
CA TYR A 10 -7.33 -9.61 -2.74
C TYR A 10 -7.92 -10.59 -3.77
N VAL A 11 -8.46 -10.13 -4.89
CA VAL A 11 -9.07 -11.00 -5.90
C VAL A 11 -8.02 -11.78 -6.68
N THR A 12 -6.91 -11.13 -7.03
CA THR A 12 -5.88 -11.71 -7.90
C THR A 12 -4.91 -12.63 -7.14
N HIS A 13 -4.55 -12.31 -5.89
CA HIS A 13 -3.53 -13.06 -5.14
C HIS A 13 -4.10 -14.08 -4.15
N ARG A 14 -5.33 -13.90 -3.63
CA ARG A 14 -5.86 -14.76 -2.54
C ARG A 14 -5.91 -16.25 -2.89
N ALA A 15 -6.19 -16.60 -4.14
CA ALA A 15 -6.36 -17.99 -4.54
C ALA A 15 -5.03 -18.77 -4.65
N ALA A 16 -3.93 -18.07 -4.94
CA ALA A 16 -2.63 -18.67 -5.21
C ALA A 16 -1.62 -18.48 -4.07
N ASP A 17 -1.78 -17.46 -3.23
CA ASP A 17 -0.84 -17.11 -2.17
C ASP A 17 -1.43 -17.33 -0.77
N ALA A 18 -0.84 -18.28 -0.02
CA ALA A 18 -1.22 -18.60 1.35
C ALA A 18 -1.02 -17.43 2.32
N VAL A 19 -0.05 -16.54 2.07
CA VAL A 19 0.17 -15.31 2.84
C VAL A 19 -1.01 -14.36 2.61
N CYS A 20 -1.38 -14.12 1.35
CA CYS A 20 -2.54 -13.31 1.03
C CYS A 20 -3.84 -13.90 1.58
N HIS A 21 -4.02 -15.22 1.50
CA HIS A 21 -5.21 -15.88 2.03
C HIS A 21 -5.34 -15.74 3.56
N LEU A 22 -4.24 -15.79 4.29
CA LEU A 22 -4.25 -15.74 5.75
C LEU A 22 -4.29 -14.30 6.29
N TRP A 23 -3.63 -13.37 5.60
CA TRP A 23 -3.34 -12.04 6.13
C TRP A 23 -4.06 -10.91 5.41
N CYS A 24 -4.43 -11.02 4.13
CA CYS A 24 -5.07 -9.92 3.41
C CYS A 24 -6.58 -9.86 3.67
N ASN A 25 -7.09 -8.67 3.97
CA ASN A 25 -8.52 -8.42 4.07
C ASN A 25 -8.86 -7.03 3.51
N PRO A 26 -9.66 -6.93 2.44
CA PRO A 26 -9.95 -5.64 1.82
C PRO A 26 -10.82 -4.74 2.71
N SER A 27 -11.60 -5.31 3.64
CA SER A 27 -12.38 -4.53 4.61
C SER A 27 -12.92 -5.44 5.74
N PRO A 28 -12.19 -5.61 6.86
CA PRO A 28 -12.69 -6.32 8.03
C PRO A 28 -13.87 -5.54 8.65
N MET A 29 -15.10 -6.07 8.56
CA MET A 29 -16.27 -5.50 9.25
C MET A 29 -16.32 -5.80 10.76
N ASP A 30 -15.34 -6.55 11.27
CA ASP A 30 -15.21 -6.94 12.68
C ASP A 30 -14.40 -5.94 13.52
N GLY A 31 -14.01 -4.80 12.94
CA GLY A 31 -13.20 -3.78 13.61
C GLY A 31 -11.73 -4.16 13.78
N SER A 32 -11.28 -5.28 13.20
CA SER A 32 -9.85 -5.67 13.23
C SER A 32 -8.96 -4.85 12.29
N GLN A 33 -9.54 -3.88 11.55
CA GLN A 33 -8.73 -2.98 10.73
C GLN A 33 -7.86 -2.09 11.63
N PRO A 34 -6.60 -1.85 11.27
CA PRO A 34 -5.83 -0.82 11.95
C PRO A 34 -6.49 0.54 11.74
N ASP A 35 -6.63 1.32 12.82
CA ASP A 35 -7.10 2.70 12.73
C ASP A 35 -6.17 3.50 11.82
N LEU A 36 -6.73 4.00 10.72
CA LEU A 36 -5.98 4.81 9.76
C LEU A 36 -5.68 6.21 10.31
N LEU A 37 -6.44 6.65 11.31
CA LEU A 37 -6.32 7.95 11.96
C LEU A 37 -6.11 7.75 13.46
N ILE A 38 -5.01 8.29 13.99
CA ILE A 38 -4.74 8.41 15.41
C ILE A 38 -5.05 9.83 15.88
N SER A 39 -5.61 9.96 17.07
CA SER A 39 -5.78 11.25 17.72
C SER A 39 -4.44 11.75 18.27
N GLN A 40 -4.13 13.01 17.99
CA GLN A 40 -2.97 13.71 18.51
C GLN A 40 -3.43 15.05 19.08
N VAL A 41 -2.93 15.43 20.25
CA VAL A 41 -3.18 16.77 20.81
C VAL A 41 -2.15 17.74 20.22
N ASN A 42 -2.62 18.84 19.62
CA ASN A 42 -1.73 19.88 19.10
C ASN A 42 -1.25 20.82 20.23
N GLU A 43 -0.36 21.76 19.90
CA GLU A 43 0.18 22.73 20.88
C GLU A 43 -0.89 23.64 21.50
N ALA A 44 -2.04 23.80 20.83
CA ALA A 44 -3.19 24.56 21.32
C ALA A 44 -4.13 23.74 22.24
N GLY A 45 -3.84 22.45 22.47
CA GLY A 45 -4.66 21.55 23.29
C GLY A 45 -5.84 20.92 22.55
N GLU A 46 -5.94 21.09 21.23
CA GLU A 46 -7.01 20.54 20.40
C GLU A 46 -6.67 19.13 19.94
N VAL A 47 -7.69 18.26 19.85
CA VAL A 47 -7.53 16.91 19.30
C VAL A 47 -7.59 16.98 17.78
N ILE A 48 -6.46 16.77 17.13
CA ILE A 48 -6.35 16.60 15.68
C ILE A 48 -6.26 15.12 15.31
N LEU A 49 -6.89 14.73 14.20
CA LEU A 49 -6.74 13.40 13.63
C LEU A 49 -5.56 13.40 12.66
N ARG A 50 -4.59 12.52 12.88
CA ARG A 50 -3.42 12.33 12.02
C ARG A 50 -3.39 10.91 11.50
N CYS A 51 -2.92 10.70 10.27
CA CYS A 51 -2.78 9.35 9.75
C CYS A 51 -1.77 8.53 10.59
N ALA A 52 -2.14 7.30 10.95
CA ALA A 52 -1.36 6.41 11.82
C ALA A 52 0.00 6.01 11.21
N TYR A 53 0.11 6.10 9.89
CA TYR A 53 1.34 5.91 9.13
C TYR A 53 1.46 7.02 8.08
N ASN A 54 2.66 7.19 7.51
CA ASN A 54 2.85 8.12 6.41
C ASN A 54 2.23 7.53 5.13
N SER A 55 0.90 7.65 5.01
CA SER A 55 0.17 7.18 3.84
C SER A 55 0.50 7.98 2.59
N LYS A 56 0.99 9.22 2.72
CA LYS A 56 1.22 10.12 1.57
C LYS A 56 2.14 9.50 0.51
N ALA A 57 3.23 8.84 0.91
CA ALA A 57 4.13 8.21 -0.05
C ALA A 57 3.46 7.03 -0.78
N ALA A 58 2.70 6.21 -0.04
CA ALA A 58 1.95 5.10 -0.62
C ALA A 58 0.78 5.58 -1.49
N GLU A 59 0.07 6.63 -1.08
CA GLU A 59 -1.01 7.28 -1.83
C GLU A 59 -0.49 7.94 -3.11
N GLN A 60 0.66 8.63 -3.04
CA GLN A 60 1.31 9.22 -4.22
C GLN A 60 1.76 8.14 -5.19
N LEU A 61 2.38 7.07 -4.70
CA LEU A 61 2.75 5.93 -5.53
C LEU A 61 1.52 5.28 -6.16
N ASN A 62 0.48 5.01 -5.37
CA ASN A 62 -0.77 4.43 -5.87
C ASN A 62 -1.44 5.33 -6.92
N SER A 63 -1.48 6.65 -6.69
CA SER A 63 -2.01 7.62 -7.66
C SER A 63 -1.22 7.63 -8.96
N TRP A 64 0.10 7.44 -8.90
CA TRP A 64 0.94 7.34 -10.09
C TRP A 64 0.68 6.00 -10.83
N LEU A 65 0.55 4.91 -10.08
CA LEU A 65 0.26 3.58 -10.62
C LEU A 65 -1.13 3.47 -11.26
N THR A 66 -2.11 4.25 -10.80
CA THR A 66 -3.48 4.25 -11.36
C THR A 66 -3.50 4.49 -12.87
N SER A 67 -2.58 5.31 -13.38
CA SER A 67 -2.47 5.57 -14.84
C SER A 67 -2.09 4.32 -15.65
N PHE A 68 -1.56 3.27 -15.01
CA PHE A 68 -1.11 2.02 -15.62
C PHE A 68 -1.95 0.82 -15.19
N GLU A 69 -3.12 1.05 -14.58
CA GLU A 69 -4.01 -0.01 -14.08
C GLU A 69 -4.38 -1.02 -15.18
N GLY A 70 -4.56 -0.55 -16.43
CA GLY A 70 -4.84 -1.43 -17.56
C GLY A 70 -3.74 -2.44 -17.84
N GLN A 71 -2.47 -2.06 -17.69
CA GLN A 71 -1.32 -2.96 -17.86
C GLN A 71 -1.15 -3.87 -16.65
N PHE A 72 -1.25 -3.33 -15.43
CA PHE A 72 -1.12 -4.10 -14.20
C PHE A 72 -2.21 -5.15 -14.04
N GLY A 73 -3.44 -4.85 -14.48
CA GLY A 73 -4.55 -5.78 -14.48
C GLY A 73 -4.36 -7.01 -15.35
N GLN A 74 -3.39 -7.01 -16.28
CA GLN A 74 -3.05 -8.16 -17.12
C GLN A 74 -1.87 -8.98 -16.57
N MET A 75 -1.20 -8.50 -15.52
CA MET A 75 -0.05 -9.20 -14.94
C MET A 75 -0.51 -10.29 -13.97
N SER A 76 0.27 -11.39 -13.92
CA SER A 76 0.18 -12.29 -12.77
C SER A 76 0.73 -11.61 -11.52
N ASP A 77 0.36 -12.14 -10.37
CA ASP A 77 0.90 -11.76 -9.06
C ASP A 77 2.43 -11.70 -9.03
N ILE A 78 3.10 -12.76 -9.50
CA ILE A 78 4.57 -12.86 -9.54
C ILE A 78 5.17 -11.77 -10.44
N THR A 79 4.53 -11.54 -11.60
CA THR A 79 5.02 -10.55 -12.56
C THR A 79 4.85 -9.14 -12.02
N PHE A 80 3.71 -8.85 -11.39
CA PHE A 80 3.43 -7.57 -10.75
C PHE A 80 4.43 -7.29 -9.62
N ASP A 81 4.67 -8.27 -8.74
CA ASP A 81 5.61 -8.12 -7.62
C ASP A 81 7.04 -7.87 -8.12
N PHE A 82 7.50 -8.67 -9.08
CA PHE A 82 8.83 -8.48 -9.70
C PHE A 82 8.97 -7.10 -10.36
N PHE A 83 7.93 -6.65 -11.07
CA PHE A 83 7.92 -5.34 -11.71
C PHE A 83 7.99 -4.21 -10.68
N MET A 84 7.17 -4.26 -9.64
CA MET A 84 7.16 -3.26 -8.56
C MET A 84 8.51 -3.21 -7.83
N HIS A 85 9.11 -4.37 -7.55
CA HIS A 85 10.42 -4.44 -6.93
C HIS A 85 11.51 -3.80 -7.79
N SER A 86 11.51 -4.13 -9.09
CA SER A 86 12.48 -3.59 -10.05
C SER A 86 12.32 -2.06 -10.21
N LEU A 87 11.09 -1.57 -10.30
CA LEU A 87 10.79 -0.14 -10.40
C LEU A 87 11.31 0.64 -9.17
N LEU A 88 11.02 0.14 -7.97
CA LEU A 88 11.46 0.79 -6.74
C LEU A 88 12.98 0.76 -6.57
N LEU A 89 13.63 -0.32 -7.00
CA LEU A 89 15.08 -0.43 -7.02
C LEU A 89 15.71 0.62 -7.95
N LEU A 90 15.23 0.71 -9.19
CA LEU A 90 15.71 1.71 -10.15
C LEU A 90 15.50 3.14 -9.67
N TYR A 91 14.31 3.42 -9.11
CA TYR A 91 14.01 4.72 -8.52
C TYR A 91 14.99 5.07 -7.40
N LYS A 92 15.25 4.13 -6.48
CA LYS A 92 16.23 4.30 -5.40
C LYS A 92 17.62 4.61 -5.97
N GLU A 93 18.11 3.81 -6.91
CA GLU A 93 19.44 3.99 -7.51
C GLU A 93 19.59 5.35 -8.21
N GLU A 94 18.52 5.84 -8.84
CA GLU A 94 18.50 7.16 -9.45
C GLU A 94 18.54 8.28 -8.41
N ARG A 95 17.75 8.18 -7.33
CA ARG A 95 17.77 9.17 -6.24
C ARG A 95 19.10 9.19 -5.48
N GLU A 96 19.76 8.05 -5.34
CA GLU A 96 21.08 7.97 -4.69
C GLU A 96 22.17 8.68 -5.49
N LYS A 97 22.01 8.88 -6.80
CA LYS A 97 22.94 9.69 -7.61
C LYS A 97 22.83 11.17 -7.28
N ASP A 98 21.64 11.66 -6.97
CA ASP A 98 21.38 13.07 -6.65
C ASP A 98 21.89 13.48 -5.25
N ILE A 99 22.20 12.48 -4.41
CA ILE A 99 22.69 12.68 -3.02
C ILE A 99 24.23 12.71 -2.97
N LYS A 100 24.92 12.39 -4.07
CA LYS A 100 26.39 12.44 -4.19
C LYS A 100 26.86 13.73 -4.86
#